data_AF-A0A3D4WKZ5-F1
#
_entry.id   AF-A0A3D4WKZ5-F1
#
_cell.length_a   1.000
_cell.length_b   1.000
_cell.length_c   1.000
_cell.angle_alpha   90.00
_cell.angle_beta   90.00
_cell.angle_gamma   90.00
#
_symmetry.space_group_name_H-M   'P 1'
#
loop_
_entity.id
_entity.type
_entity.pdbx_description
1 polymer ?
#
loop_
_entity_poly.entity_id
_entity_poly.type
_entity_poly.pdbx_seq_one_letter_code
_entity_poly.pdbx_strand_id
1 'polypeptide(L)'
;MILGFAHFASAMKTPTVRLASREELLGYVPYALGFHPTDSLVLLGLGRKHLELAARADADWPTREHMRQFAKALRGVKGVSRIFLFGYGPESVEGPVQTVAAGLQAFGYLVMEALRVTGDRFHCLR
;
A
#
# COMPACT_ATOMS: atom_id res chain seq x y z
N MET A 1 -26.96 -34.27 37.56
CA MET A 1 -27.74 -33.12 37.02
C MET A 1 -26.77 -32.22 36.27
N ILE A 2 -27.07 -31.99 35.00
CA ILE A 2 -26.23 -31.41 33.95
C ILE A 2 -26.38 -29.88 33.98
N LEU A 3 -25.30 -29.11 33.83
CA LEU A 3 -25.20 -28.07 32.77
C LEU A 3 -23.78 -27.51 32.67
N GLY A 4 -23.07 -27.96 31.62
CA GLY A 4 -21.94 -27.24 31.07
C GLY A 4 -22.45 -26.07 30.23
N PHE A 5 -21.92 -24.88 30.48
CA PHE A 5 -22.03 -23.75 29.56
C PHE A 5 -20.90 -23.88 28.52
N ALA A 6 -21.22 -24.48 27.39
CA ALA A 6 -20.38 -24.36 26.20
C ALA A 6 -20.59 -22.96 25.61
N HIS A 7 -19.60 -22.09 25.80
CA HIS A 7 -19.54 -20.79 25.14
C HIS A 7 -19.29 -21.02 23.63
N PHE A 8 -20.34 -20.96 22.83
CA PHE A 8 -20.25 -20.89 21.37
C PHE A 8 -19.68 -19.53 20.96
N ALA A 9 -18.35 -19.39 20.99
CA ALA A 9 -17.69 -18.34 20.22
C ALA A 9 -17.76 -18.76 18.74
N SER A 10 -18.75 -18.23 18.01
CA SER A 10 -18.79 -18.32 16.56
C SER A 10 -17.49 -17.71 16.01
N ALA A 11 -16.60 -18.53 15.46
CA ALA A 11 -15.40 -18.07 14.80
C ALA A 11 -15.82 -17.21 13.59
N MET A 12 -15.81 -15.89 13.74
CA MET A 12 -16.04 -14.97 12.62
C MET A 12 -14.95 -15.24 11.58
N LYS A 13 -15.34 -15.79 10.43
CA LYS A 13 -14.43 -15.89 9.29
C LYS A 13 -14.19 -14.49 8.79
N THR A 14 -12.94 -14.02 8.87
CA THR A 14 -12.54 -12.77 8.23
C THR A 14 -12.71 -12.95 6.71
N PRO A 15 -13.58 -12.14 6.06
CA PRO A 15 -13.76 -12.23 4.62
C PRO A 15 -12.44 -11.93 3.92
N THR A 16 -12.12 -12.71 2.88
CA THR A 16 -10.96 -12.45 2.02
C THR A 16 -11.45 -11.74 0.77
N VAL A 17 -10.90 -10.56 0.50
CA VAL A 17 -11.12 -9.82 -0.74
C VAL A 17 -9.98 -10.12 -1.71
N ARG A 18 -10.32 -10.36 -2.98
CA ARG A 18 -9.34 -10.47 -4.07
C ARG A 18 -9.42 -9.21 -4.92
N LEU A 19 -8.25 -8.68 -5.25
CA LEU A 19 -8.09 -7.53 -6.13
C LEU A 19 -7.41 -8.03 -7.40
N ALA A 20 -8.02 -7.78 -8.55
CA ALA A 20 -7.60 -8.28 -9.85
C ALA A 20 -7.29 -7.15 -10.85
N SER A 21 -7.63 -5.90 -10.54
CA SER A 21 -7.36 -4.73 -11.40
C SER A 21 -6.74 -3.56 -10.64
N ARG A 22 -6.25 -2.57 -11.40
CA ARG A 22 -5.71 -1.32 -10.86
C ARG A 22 -6.77 -0.52 -10.12
N GLU A 23 -7.96 -0.47 -10.69
CA GLU A 23 -9.12 0.24 -10.16
C GLU A 23 -9.55 -0.40 -8.83
N GLU A 24 -9.60 -1.72 -8.75
CA GLU A 24 -9.89 -2.44 -7.50
C GLU A 24 -8.80 -2.19 -6.45
N LEU A 25 -7.53 -2.19 -6.85
CA LEU A 25 -6.41 -1.91 -5.96
C LEU A 25 -6.45 -0.48 -5.41
N LEU A 26 -6.68 0.52 -6.28
CA LEU A 26 -6.81 1.92 -5.88
C LEU A 26 -8.05 2.15 -5.02
N GLY A 27 -9.18 1.51 -5.36
CA GLY A 27 -10.40 1.54 -4.56
C GLY A 27 -10.23 0.89 -3.18
N TYR A 28 -9.30 -0.05 -3.03
CA TYR A 28 -8.98 -0.67 -1.75
C TYR A 28 -8.07 0.19 -0.86
N VAL A 29 -7.24 1.08 -1.43
CA VAL A 29 -6.27 1.89 -0.65
C VAL A 29 -6.91 2.63 0.53
N PRO A 30 -8.05 3.33 0.38
CA PRO A 30 -8.69 4.01 1.51
C PRO A 30 -9.06 3.09 2.66
N TYR A 31 -9.49 1.85 2.36
CA TYR A 31 -9.82 0.85 3.37
C TYR A 31 -8.57 0.31 4.07
N ALA A 32 -7.46 0.17 3.35
CA ALA A 32 -6.19 -0.23 3.94
C ALA A 32 -5.62 0.83 4.89
N LEU A 33 -5.84 2.11 4.60
CA LEU A 33 -5.34 3.23 5.41
C LEU A 33 -6.34 3.68 6.50
N GLY A 34 -7.63 3.43 6.32
CA GLY A 34 -8.71 3.93 7.18
C GLY A 34 -9.19 5.35 6.81
N PHE A 35 -8.68 5.93 5.72
CA PHE A 35 -9.06 7.26 5.21
C PHE A 35 -8.72 7.39 3.72
N HIS A 36 -9.37 8.33 3.02
CA HIS A 36 -9.02 8.64 1.63
C HIS A 36 -7.76 9.50 1.58
N PRO A 37 -6.64 9.01 1.01
CA PRO A 37 -5.41 9.79 0.96
C PRO A 37 -5.54 10.96 -0.03
N THR A 38 -5.02 12.11 0.39
CA THR A 38 -4.78 13.29 -0.45
C THR A 38 -3.36 13.78 -0.20
N ASP A 39 -2.74 14.40 -1.20
CA ASP A 39 -1.39 15.01 -1.12
C ASP A 39 -0.38 14.09 -0.42
N SER A 40 -0.23 12.87 -0.93
CA SER A 40 0.57 11.85 -0.27
C SER A 40 1.19 10.83 -1.22
N LEU A 41 2.30 10.23 -0.80
CA LEU A 41 2.81 9.00 -1.36
C LEU A 41 2.31 7.83 -0.52
N VAL A 42 1.81 6.79 -1.19
CA VAL A 42 1.33 5.56 -0.57
C VAL A 42 2.11 4.39 -1.14
N LEU A 43 2.59 3.53 -0.24
CA LEU A 43 3.26 2.29 -0.58
C LEU A 43 2.44 1.12 -0.04
N LEU A 44 2.14 0.17 -0.93
CA LEU A 44 1.59 -1.12 -0.54
C LEU A 44 2.66 -2.21 -0.72
N GLY A 45 2.86 -3.04 0.30
CA GLY A 45 3.75 -4.18 0.29
C GLY A 45 2.97 -5.48 0.19
N LEU A 46 3.30 -6.29 -0.82
CA LEU A 46 2.69 -7.59 -1.07
C LEU A 46 3.67 -8.71 -0.71
N GLY A 47 3.22 -9.59 0.19
CA GLY A 47 3.89 -10.84 0.52
C GLY A 47 3.65 -11.90 -0.55
N ARG A 48 3.49 -13.16 -0.13
CA ARG A 48 3.21 -14.27 -1.07
C ARG A 48 1.85 -14.12 -1.76
N LYS A 49 0.80 -13.84 -1.00
CA LYS A 49 -0.59 -13.78 -1.51
C LYS A 49 -1.44 -12.65 -0.91
N HIS A 50 -0.91 -11.92 0.07
CA HIS A 50 -1.66 -10.91 0.82
C HIS A 50 -0.89 -9.60 0.88
N LEU A 51 -1.63 -8.49 0.97
CA LEU A 51 -1.07 -7.20 1.32
C LEU A 51 -0.68 -7.25 2.79
N GLU A 52 0.61 -7.08 3.06
CA GLU A 52 1.20 -7.17 4.41
C GLU A 52 1.53 -5.78 4.98
N LEU A 53 1.59 -4.77 4.10
CA LEU A 53 1.96 -3.40 4.47
C LEU A 53 1.14 -2.39 3.67
N ALA A 54 0.60 -1.40 4.35
CA ALA A 54 0.15 -0.14 3.77
C ALA A 54 0.85 0.99 4.53
N ALA A 55 1.60 1.82 3.82
CA ALA A 55 2.33 2.95 4.39
C ALA A 55 2.00 4.22 3.61
N ARG A 56 1.92 5.34 4.32
CA ARG A 56 1.60 6.66 3.75
C ARG A 56 2.59 7.69 4.28
N ALA A 57 2.99 8.61 3.43
CA ALA A 57 3.81 9.76 3.76
C ALA A 57 3.25 11.00 3.05
N ASP A 58 3.37 12.18 3.66
CA ASP A 58 2.90 13.44 3.04
C ASP A 58 3.72 13.75 1.78
N ALA A 59 3.07 14.30 0.75
CA ALA A 59 3.71 14.56 -0.54
C ALA A 59 4.73 15.70 -0.51
N ASP A 60 4.59 16.63 0.44
CA ASP A 60 5.48 17.77 0.63
C ASP A 60 6.82 17.40 1.29
N TRP A 61 6.95 16.18 1.80
CA TRP A 61 8.21 15.70 2.34
C TRP A 61 9.28 15.63 1.26
N PRO A 62 10.55 15.86 1.62
CA PRO A 62 11.66 15.65 0.68
C PRO A 62 11.68 14.19 0.21
N THR A 63 11.93 13.95 -1.08
CA THR A 63 11.97 12.59 -1.67
C THR A 63 12.90 11.62 -0.93
N ARG A 64 14.02 12.12 -0.38
CA ARG A 64 14.93 11.32 0.44
C ARG A 64 14.28 10.80 1.72
N GLU A 65 13.37 11.57 2.30
CA GLU A 65 12.57 11.17 3.46
C GLU A 65 11.60 10.04 3.11
N HIS A 66 10.86 10.18 1.99
CA HIS A 66 10.00 9.11 1.48
C HIS A 66 10.77 7.80 1.34
N MET A 67 11.93 7.87 0.67
CA MET A 67 12.81 6.72 0.51
C MET A 67 13.22 6.09 1.84
N ARG A 68 13.66 6.90 2.80
CA ARG A 68 14.09 6.40 4.11
C ARG A 68 12.95 5.72 4.86
N GLN A 69 11.79 6.34 4.90
CA GLN A 69 10.63 5.85 5.66
C GLN A 69 10.05 4.59 5.04
N PHE A 70 9.85 4.56 3.72
CA PHE A 70 9.35 3.37 3.05
C PHE A 70 10.32 2.20 3.12
N ALA A 71 11.62 2.43 2.92
CA ALA A 71 12.61 1.38 3.09
C ALA A 71 12.65 0.86 4.55
N LYS A 72 12.48 1.74 5.55
CA LYS A 72 12.37 1.34 6.96
C LYS A 72 11.12 0.49 7.20
N ALA A 73 9.96 0.90 6.69
CA ALA A 73 8.70 0.17 6.82
C ALA A 73 8.78 -1.22 6.19
N LEU A 74 9.31 -1.30 4.95
CA LEU A 74 9.48 -2.57 4.24
C LEU A 74 10.42 -3.54 4.97
N ARG A 75 11.54 -3.06 5.54
CA ARG A 75 12.44 -3.90 6.36
C ARG A 75 11.77 -4.43 7.62
N GLY A 76 10.75 -3.75 8.13
CA GLY A 76 9.98 -4.18 9.30
C GLY A 76 9.02 -5.33 9.03
N VAL A 77 8.69 -5.61 7.76
CA VAL A 77 7.70 -6.62 7.38
C VAL A 77 8.37 -7.77 6.63
N LYS A 78 8.37 -8.96 7.23
CA LYS A 78 8.99 -10.16 6.63
C LYS A 78 8.20 -10.62 5.41
N GLY A 79 8.93 -11.05 4.37
CA GLY A 79 8.34 -11.73 3.21
C GLY A 79 7.73 -10.81 2.14
N VAL A 80 7.74 -9.50 2.35
CA VAL A 80 7.38 -8.52 1.30
C VAL A 80 8.51 -8.44 0.28
N SER A 81 8.18 -8.72 -0.98
CA SER A 81 9.12 -8.61 -2.11
C SER A 81 8.55 -7.84 -3.29
N ARG A 82 7.23 -7.66 -3.34
CA ARG A 82 6.51 -6.90 -4.38
C ARG A 82 5.89 -5.67 -3.75
N ILE A 83 5.94 -4.55 -4.47
CA ILE A 83 5.40 -3.29 -3.98
C ILE A 83 4.57 -2.58 -5.06
N PHE A 84 3.61 -1.80 -4.61
CA PHE A 84 2.89 -0.83 -5.43
C PHE A 84 3.11 0.55 -4.82
N LEU A 85 3.28 1.56 -5.66
CA LEU A 85 3.53 2.93 -5.24
C LEU A 85 2.55 3.89 -5.90
N PHE A 86 1.94 4.75 -5.10
CA PHE A 86 0.92 5.69 -5.58
C PHE A 86 1.24 7.10 -5.09
N GLY A 87 1.18 8.09 -5.96
CA GLY A 87 1.18 9.49 -5.59
C GLY A 87 -0.22 10.06 -5.73
N TYR A 88 -0.84 10.44 -4.62
CA TYR A 88 -2.11 11.17 -4.59
C TYR A 88 -1.81 12.65 -4.61
N GLY A 89 -2.21 13.36 -5.67
CA GLY A 89 -2.00 14.81 -5.76
C GLY A 89 -1.74 15.34 -7.17
N PRO A 90 -1.29 16.60 -7.27
CA PRO A 90 -0.95 17.25 -8.54
C PRO A 90 0.28 16.61 -9.19
N GLU A 91 0.60 17.00 -10.43
CA GLU A 91 1.73 16.47 -11.22
C GLU A 91 3.08 16.52 -10.49
N SER A 92 3.26 17.42 -9.52
CA SER A 92 4.48 17.50 -8.71
C SER A 92 4.78 16.23 -7.91
N VAL A 93 3.81 15.33 -7.69
CA VAL A 93 4.05 14.05 -6.99
C VAL A 93 4.71 12.99 -7.88
N GLU A 94 4.71 13.16 -9.21
CA GLU A 94 5.23 12.14 -10.14
C GLU A 94 6.73 11.90 -9.95
N GLY A 95 7.51 12.98 -9.86
CA GLY A 95 8.97 12.91 -9.66
C GLY A 95 9.37 12.15 -8.39
N PRO A 96 8.81 12.50 -7.20
CA PRO A 96 9.01 11.73 -5.98
C PRO A 96 8.62 10.26 -6.10
N VAL A 97 7.47 9.94 -6.70
CA VAL A 97 7.01 8.55 -6.90
C VAL A 97 7.99 7.77 -7.78
N GLN A 98 8.38 8.30 -8.93
CA GLN A 98 9.32 7.66 -9.84
C GLN A 98 10.69 7.44 -9.19
N THR A 99 11.19 8.44 -8.47
CA THR A 99 12.47 8.36 -7.75
C THR A 99 12.42 7.29 -6.67
N VAL A 100 11.32 7.23 -5.91
CA VAL A 100 11.14 6.23 -4.85
C VAL A 100 11.03 4.82 -5.44
N ALA A 101 10.25 4.67 -6.52
CA ALA A 101 10.11 3.40 -7.22
C ALA A 101 11.46 2.89 -7.72
N ALA A 102 12.24 3.72 -8.41
CA ALA A 102 13.56 3.36 -8.90
C ALA A 102 14.53 2.99 -7.75
N GLY A 103 14.51 3.77 -6.67
CA GLY A 103 15.34 3.50 -5.49
C GLY A 103 15.00 2.17 -4.83
N LEU A 104 13.72 1.89 -4.58
CA LEU A 104 13.29 0.62 -3.97
C LEU A 104 13.53 -0.56 -4.91
N GLN A 105 13.40 -0.38 -6.22
CA GLN A 105 13.77 -1.40 -7.20
C GLN A 105 15.27 -1.74 -7.11
N ALA A 106 16.14 -0.75 -6.97
CA ALA A 106 17.58 -0.96 -6.78
C ALA A 106 17.90 -1.69 -5.44
N PHE A 107 17.04 -1.58 -4.44
CA PHE A 107 17.11 -2.35 -3.19
C PHE A 107 16.51 -3.77 -3.27
N GLY A 108 16.09 -4.21 -4.46
CA GLY A 108 15.63 -5.58 -4.70
C GLY A 108 14.13 -5.81 -4.57
N TYR A 109 13.31 -4.76 -4.40
CA TYR A 109 11.86 -4.89 -4.43
C TYR A 109 11.35 -4.89 -5.88
N LEU A 110 10.41 -5.78 -6.19
CA LEU A 110 9.72 -5.77 -7.47
C LEU A 110 8.61 -4.72 -7.44
N VAL A 111 8.84 -3.57 -8.08
CA VAL A 111 7.80 -2.54 -8.29
C VAL A 111 6.82 -3.03 -9.33
N MET A 112 5.64 -3.43 -8.86
CA MET A 112 4.56 -3.92 -9.72
C MET A 112 3.95 -2.76 -10.51
N GLU A 113 3.63 -1.66 -9.83
CA GLU A 113 3.09 -0.44 -10.43
C GLU A 113 3.56 0.81 -9.71
N ALA A 114 3.67 1.90 -10.47
CA ALA A 114 3.83 3.25 -9.97
C ALA A 114 2.80 4.15 -10.66
N LEU A 115 1.85 4.72 -9.91
CA LEU A 115 0.76 5.52 -10.47
C LEU A 115 0.70 6.90 -9.80
N ARG A 116 0.30 7.92 -10.57
CA ARG A 116 -0.28 9.16 -10.00
C ARG A 116 -1.79 9.03 -9.97
N VAL A 117 -2.43 9.42 -8.88
CA VAL A 117 -3.88 9.46 -8.70
C VAL A 117 -4.33 10.91 -8.51
N THR A 118 -5.33 11.33 -9.28
CA THR A 118 -5.92 12.67 -9.22
C THR A 118 -7.42 12.59 -9.48
N GLY A 119 -8.22 13.02 -8.50
CA GLY A 119 -9.67 12.85 -8.56
C GLY A 119 -10.07 11.38 -8.77
N ASP A 120 -10.77 11.12 -9.86
CA ASP A 120 -11.24 9.80 -10.30
C ASP A 120 -10.32 9.12 -11.33
N ARG A 121 -9.16 9.71 -11.61
CA ARG A 121 -8.23 9.23 -12.65
C ARG A 121 -6.89 8.84 -12.08
N PHE A 122 -6.22 7.95 -12.80
CA PHE A 122 -4.82 7.62 -12.57
C PHE A 122 -4.01 7.67 -13.86
N HIS A 123 -2.70 7.91 -13.69
CA HIS A 123 -1.71 7.97 -14.76
C HIS A 123 -0.58 7.01 -14.42
N CYS A 124 -0.20 6.15 -15.37
CA CYS A 124 0.91 5.24 -15.20
C CYS A 124 2.24 5.99 -15.28
N LEU A 125 3.09 5.80 -14.29
CA LEU A 125 4.46 6.32 -14.25
C LEU A 125 5.49 5.22 -14.54
N ARG A 126 5.03 3.96 -14.52
CA ARG A 126 5.76 2.74 -14.87
C ARG A 126 4.77 1.69 -15.38
#